data_AF-B0RIX0-F1
#
_entry.id   AF-B0RIX0-F1
#
_cell.length_a   1.000
_cell.length_b   1.000
_cell.length_c   1.000
_cell.angle_alpha   90.00
_cell.angle_beta   90.00
_cell.angle_gamma   90.00
#
_symmetry.space_group_name_H-M   'P 1'
#
loop_
_entity.id
_entity.type
_entity.pdbx_description
1 polymer ?
#
loop_
_entity_poly.entity_id
_entity_poly.type
_entity_poly.pdbx_seq_one_letter_code
_entity_poly.pdbx_strand_id
1 'polypeptide(L)'
;MRENALGGSGKGYLVIDADEFKSRLLREAVADGSYDSWIVPSAVREREAAGEKFHPMELSSLVHAESADLADELRVRAVAEGRNVVIDTVLSSDTKARQIMGELERAGYDVQVVDVEVPREVSEERIQKRWREGNEAAQRDEGLGGRWVPSEFGAWVYGEPGGGSRPEANARMVAEESPAVSRYRVYRKTVEQEREDPRAPATLETDMSRATRGGPLVPTRSGQAEVPQARPLPGITRAGRTAPGRAGPARVDRGR
;
A
#
# COMPACT_ATOMS: atom_id res chain seq x y z
N MET A 1 0.61 12.15 1.58
CA MET A 1 1.88 11.46 1.93
C MET A 1 2.37 10.54 0.83
N ARG A 2 1.54 9.64 0.27
CA ARG A 2 1.88 8.81 -0.90
C ARG A 2 2.48 9.63 -2.05
N GLU A 3 1.83 10.73 -2.44
CA GLU A 3 2.35 11.66 -3.46
C GLU A 3 3.68 12.33 -3.07
N ASN A 4 3.90 12.58 -1.78
CA ASN A 4 5.16 13.17 -1.29
C ASN A 4 6.31 12.16 -1.26
N ALA A 5 6.02 10.88 -1.03
CA ALA A 5 7.02 9.80 -1.00
C ALA A 5 7.43 9.33 -2.42
N LEU A 6 6.51 9.40 -3.39
CA LEU A 6 6.70 8.98 -4.78
C LEU A 6 7.08 10.15 -5.72
N GLY A 7 6.82 11.40 -5.32
CA GLY A 7 6.95 12.58 -6.18
C GLY A 7 6.04 12.54 -7.42
N GLY A 8 6.39 13.29 -8.47
CA GLY A 8 5.64 13.34 -9.75
C GLY A 8 5.67 12.04 -10.57
N SER A 9 6.39 11.01 -10.10
CA SER A 9 6.56 9.70 -10.76
C SER A 9 5.40 8.72 -10.52
N GLY A 10 4.43 9.07 -9.67
CA GLY A 10 3.30 8.21 -9.30
C GLY A 10 2.47 7.70 -10.48
N LYS A 11 2.46 8.42 -11.61
CA LYS A 11 1.73 8.04 -12.84
C LYS A 11 2.22 6.74 -13.50
N GLY A 12 3.35 6.18 -13.07
CA GLY A 12 3.92 4.95 -13.60
C GLY A 12 3.80 3.72 -12.69
N TYR A 13 3.22 3.85 -11.50
CA TYR A 13 3.11 2.78 -10.52
C TYR A 13 1.66 2.32 -10.35
N LEU A 14 1.47 1.00 -10.27
CA LEU A 14 0.22 0.41 -9.81
C LEU A 14 0.21 0.37 -8.29
N VAL A 15 -0.73 1.09 -7.67
CA VAL A 15 -0.94 1.03 -6.22
C VAL A 15 -1.79 -0.20 -5.90
N ILE A 16 -1.35 -0.97 -4.92
CA ILE A 16 -2.02 -2.17 -4.42
C ILE A 16 -2.36 -1.89 -2.96
N ASP A 17 -3.66 -1.70 -2.71
CA ASP A 17 -4.21 -1.34 -1.40
C ASP A 17 -5.50 -2.15 -1.20
N ALA A 18 -5.51 -3.02 -0.19
CA ALA A 18 -6.68 -3.86 0.12
C ALA A 18 -7.90 -3.03 0.53
N ASP A 19 -7.73 -1.81 1.03
CA ASP A 19 -8.86 -0.96 1.42
C ASP A 19 -9.61 -0.41 0.19
N GLU A 20 -8.93 -0.23 -0.96
CA GLU A 20 -9.64 0.11 -2.21
C GLU A 20 -10.60 -1.01 -2.64
N PHE A 21 -10.20 -2.27 -2.43
CA PHE A 21 -11.06 -3.43 -2.73
C PHE A 21 -12.25 -3.49 -1.78
N LYS A 22 -12.10 -3.18 -0.49
CA LYS A 22 -13.24 -3.14 0.45
C LYS A 22 -14.33 -2.18 -0.02
N SER A 23 -13.95 -0.98 -0.44
CA SER A 23 -14.92 0.00 -0.95
C SER A 23 -15.58 -0.45 -2.25
N ARG A 24 -14.89 -1.20 -3.11
CA ARG A 24 -15.48 -1.73 -4.35
C ARG A 24 -16.43 -2.89 -4.08
N LEU A 25 -16.02 -3.85 -3.24
CA LEU A 25 -16.84 -4.98 -2.82
C LEU A 25 -18.13 -4.51 -2.17
N LEU A 26 -18.06 -3.58 -1.22
CA LEU A 26 -19.24 -3.05 -0.55
C LEU A 26 -20.13 -2.23 -1.49
N ARG A 27 -19.56 -1.51 -2.45
CA ARG A 27 -20.35 -0.80 -3.46
C ARG A 27 -21.13 -1.77 -4.35
N GLU A 28 -20.47 -2.81 -4.83
CA GLU A 28 -21.10 -3.84 -5.65
C GLU A 28 -22.19 -4.57 -4.85
N ALA A 29 -21.89 -4.91 -3.60
CA ALA A 29 -22.84 -5.59 -2.73
C ALA A 29 -24.12 -4.79 -2.46
N VAL A 30 -24.00 -3.46 -2.36
CA VAL A 30 -25.16 -2.57 -2.26
C VAL A 30 -25.91 -2.52 -3.60
N ALA A 31 -25.18 -2.45 -4.71
CA ALA A 31 -25.79 -2.37 -6.05
C ALA A 31 -26.54 -3.64 -6.46
N ASP A 32 -26.04 -4.82 -6.09
CA ASP A 32 -26.63 -6.12 -6.43
C ASP A 32 -27.58 -6.68 -5.36
N GLY A 33 -27.70 -6.00 -4.21
CA GLY A 33 -28.58 -6.39 -3.10
C GLY A 33 -28.03 -7.51 -2.20
N SER A 34 -26.80 -7.98 -2.43
CA SER A 34 -26.15 -8.96 -1.54
C SER A 34 -25.85 -8.40 -0.15
N TYR A 35 -25.63 -7.08 -0.05
CA TYR A 35 -25.36 -6.38 1.20
C TYR A 35 -26.48 -6.64 2.23
N ASP A 36 -27.72 -6.26 1.90
CA ASP A 36 -28.85 -6.40 2.82
C ASP A 36 -29.31 -7.86 3.01
N SER A 37 -29.12 -8.70 2.00
CA SER A 37 -29.66 -10.06 1.99
C SER A 37 -28.87 -11.05 2.85
N TRP A 38 -27.54 -11.13 2.70
CA TRP A 38 -26.75 -12.16 3.39
C TRP A 38 -25.41 -11.68 3.96
N ILE A 39 -24.90 -10.52 3.53
CA ILE A 39 -23.64 -9.98 4.08
C ILE A 39 -23.86 -9.40 5.47
N VAL A 40 -24.87 -8.53 5.63
CA VAL A 40 -25.15 -7.93 6.95
C VAL A 40 -25.59 -9.03 7.93
N PRO A 41 -24.98 -9.17 9.11
CA PRO A 41 -25.40 -10.14 10.12
C PRO A 41 -26.77 -9.82 10.72
N SER A 42 -27.50 -10.83 11.20
CA SER A 42 -28.82 -10.64 11.85
C SER A 42 -28.75 -9.69 13.05
N ALA A 43 -27.70 -9.77 13.87
CA ALA A 43 -27.51 -8.89 15.02
C ALA A 43 -27.37 -7.40 14.63
N VAL A 44 -26.83 -7.10 13.44
CA VAL A 44 -26.78 -5.72 12.94
C VAL A 44 -28.17 -5.28 12.47
N ARG A 45 -28.87 -6.14 11.71
CA ARG A 45 -30.26 -5.87 11.28
C ARG A 45 -31.21 -5.62 12.46
N GLU A 46 -31.05 -6.35 13.56
CA GLU A 46 -31.84 -6.15 14.78
C GLU A 46 -31.61 -4.77 15.40
N ARG A 47 -30.37 -4.28 15.39
CA ARG A 47 -30.02 -2.93 15.85
C ARG A 47 -30.53 -1.85 14.91
N GLU A 48 -30.46 -2.09 13.60
CA GLU A 48 -31.05 -1.18 12.60
C GLU A 48 -32.56 -1.06 12.76
N ALA A 49 -33.25 -2.18 13.03
CA ALA A 49 -34.67 -2.19 13.35
C ALA A 49 -35.00 -1.46 14.66
N ALA A 50 -34.04 -1.38 15.59
CA ALA A 50 -34.14 -0.59 16.83
C ALA A 50 -33.80 0.90 16.63
N GLY A 51 -33.46 1.32 15.40
CA GLY A 51 -33.19 2.71 15.04
C GLY A 51 -31.71 3.11 15.00
N GLU A 52 -30.78 2.16 15.20
CA GLU A 52 -29.36 2.42 14.92
C GLU A 52 -29.14 2.53 13.39
N LYS A 53 -28.11 3.29 12.96
CA LYS A 53 -27.74 3.41 11.55
C LYS A 53 -26.29 2.99 11.39
N PHE A 54 -26.04 2.01 10.52
CA PHE A 54 -24.71 1.59 10.14
C PHE A 54 -24.46 1.89 8.67
N HIS A 55 -23.30 2.47 8.35
CA HIS A 55 -22.89 2.66 6.98
C HIS A 55 -22.05 1.45 6.48
N PRO A 56 -22.08 1.12 5.17
CA PRO A 56 -21.40 -0.08 4.66
C PRO A 56 -19.93 -0.24 5.05
N MET A 57 -19.14 0.84 5.07
CA MET A 57 -17.73 0.78 5.43
C MET A 57 -17.49 0.49 6.93
N GLU A 58 -18.48 0.68 7.79
CA GLU A 58 -18.38 0.28 9.20
C GLU A 58 -18.31 -1.24 9.34
N LEU A 59 -18.92 -1.97 8.39
CA LEU A 59 -18.90 -3.42 8.30
C LEU A 59 -17.80 -3.93 7.36
N SER A 60 -16.81 -3.10 7.02
CA SER A 60 -15.74 -3.47 6.09
C SER A 60 -14.85 -4.64 6.55
N SER A 61 -14.93 -5.03 7.81
CA SER A 61 -14.33 -6.27 8.31
C SER A 61 -14.94 -7.54 7.70
N LEU A 62 -16.21 -7.50 7.30
CA LEU A 62 -16.91 -8.64 6.68
C LEU A 62 -16.32 -9.01 5.31
N VAL A 63 -15.76 -8.03 4.61
CA VAL A 63 -15.08 -8.21 3.31
C VAL A 63 -13.55 -8.24 3.44
N HIS A 64 -13.02 -8.36 4.65
CA HIS A 64 -11.57 -8.28 4.89
C HIS A 64 -10.80 -9.36 4.13
N ALA A 65 -11.22 -10.63 4.27
CA ALA A 65 -10.55 -11.77 3.65
C ALA A 65 -10.53 -11.64 2.12
N GLU A 66 -11.69 -11.44 1.50
CA GLU A 66 -11.80 -11.27 0.05
C GLU A 66 -11.01 -10.06 -0.46
N SER A 67 -11.02 -8.94 0.27
CA SER A 67 -10.23 -7.77 -0.11
C SER A 67 -8.71 -8.03 -0.05
N ALA A 68 -8.25 -8.87 0.87
CA ALA A 68 -6.86 -9.26 0.99
C ALA A 68 -6.47 -10.22 -0.15
N ASP A 69 -7.33 -11.20 -0.46
CA ASP A 69 -7.12 -12.14 -1.56
C ASP A 69 -7.03 -11.42 -2.91
N LEU A 70 -7.96 -10.48 -3.19
CA LEU A 70 -7.94 -9.68 -4.41
C LEU A 70 -6.70 -8.78 -4.52
N ALA A 71 -6.25 -8.19 -3.42
CA ALA A 71 -5.02 -7.40 -3.40
C ALA A 71 -3.79 -8.29 -3.66
N ASP A 72 -3.77 -9.51 -3.13
CA ASP A 72 -2.72 -10.49 -3.38
C ASP A 72 -2.70 -10.99 -4.82
N GLU A 73 -3.85 -11.31 -5.39
CA GLU A 73 -3.96 -11.68 -6.80
C GLU A 73 -3.47 -10.56 -7.73
N LEU A 74 -3.88 -9.31 -7.46
CA LEU A 74 -3.43 -8.15 -8.21
C LEU A 74 -1.90 -8.00 -8.13
N ARG A 75 -1.33 -8.20 -6.94
CA ARG A 75 0.11 -8.14 -6.69
C ARG A 75 0.86 -9.22 -7.45
N VAL A 76 0.46 -10.48 -7.33
CA VAL A 76 1.08 -11.59 -8.04
C VAL A 76 1.05 -11.36 -9.54
N ARG A 77 -0.10 -10.95 -10.09
CA ARG A 77 -0.27 -10.66 -11.51
C ARG A 77 0.62 -9.49 -11.96
N ALA A 78 0.59 -8.37 -11.23
CA ALA A 78 1.36 -7.19 -11.58
C ALA A 78 2.87 -7.44 -11.53
N VAL A 79 3.33 -8.21 -10.55
CA VAL A 79 4.74 -8.64 -10.41
C VAL A 79 5.14 -9.56 -11.55
N ALA A 80 4.30 -10.54 -11.91
CA ALA A 80 4.56 -11.44 -13.04
C ALA A 80 4.62 -10.68 -14.38
N GLU A 81 3.86 -9.60 -14.53
CA GLU A 81 3.88 -8.71 -15.69
C GLU A 81 5.04 -7.70 -15.67
N GLY A 82 5.86 -7.65 -14.61
CA GLY A 82 6.98 -6.72 -14.48
C GLY A 82 6.56 -5.25 -14.33
N ARG A 83 5.37 -4.99 -13.76
CA ARG A 83 4.89 -3.62 -13.52
C ARG A 83 5.59 -2.98 -12.34
N ASN A 84 5.81 -1.67 -12.38
CA ASN A 84 6.17 -0.93 -11.18
C ASN A 84 4.98 -0.91 -10.22
N VAL A 85 5.18 -1.33 -8.98
CA VAL A 85 4.11 -1.45 -7.97
C VAL A 85 4.43 -0.66 -6.71
N VAL A 86 3.39 -0.14 -6.08
CA VAL A 86 3.42 0.34 -4.70
C VAL A 86 2.53 -0.58 -3.90
N ILE A 87 3.11 -1.31 -2.94
CA ILE A 87 2.37 -2.20 -2.06
C ILE A 87 2.07 -1.41 -0.79
N ASP A 88 0.85 -0.92 -0.67
CA ASP A 88 0.41 -0.16 0.49
C ASP A 88 -0.19 -1.10 1.53
N THR A 89 0.55 -1.32 2.60
CA THR A 89 0.16 -2.24 3.66
C THR A 89 0.74 -1.78 4.98
N VAL A 90 0.06 -2.13 6.06
CA VAL A 90 0.55 -1.90 7.42
C VAL A 90 1.80 -2.75 7.71
N LEU A 91 2.01 -3.87 7.01
CA LEU A 91 3.19 -4.73 7.18
C LEU A 91 3.37 -5.31 8.62
N SER A 92 2.30 -5.50 9.38
CA SER A 92 2.39 -5.99 10.77
C SER A 92 2.67 -7.49 10.93
N SER A 93 2.54 -8.29 9.87
CA SER A 93 2.87 -9.73 9.86
C SER A 93 4.25 -9.95 9.26
N ASP A 94 5.16 -10.54 10.03
CA ASP A 94 6.51 -10.90 9.61
C ASP A 94 6.51 -11.91 8.45
N THR A 95 5.62 -12.91 8.52
CA THR A 95 5.43 -13.95 7.51
C THR A 95 4.99 -13.32 6.20
N LYS A 96 4.02 -12.39 6.25
CA LYS A 96 3.56 -11.68 5.07
C LYS A 96 4.64 -10.77 4.48
N ALA A 97 5.40 -10.07 5.34
CA ALA A 97 6.50 -9.22 4.91
C ALA A 97 7.57 -10.02 4.16
N ARG A 98 7.98 -11.17 4.70
CA ARG A 98 8.93 -12.10 4.06
C ARG A 98 8.38 -12.68 2.76
N GLN A 99 7.10 -13.04 2.71
CA GLN A 99 6.45 -13.53 1.50
C GLN A 99 6.52 -12.48 0.38
N ILE A 100 6.06 -11.25 0.66
CA ILE A 100 6.05 -10.15 -0.32
C ILE A 100 7.48 -9.91 -0.83
N MET A 101 8.46 -9.83 0.08
CA MET A 101 9.84 -9.58 -0.29
C MET A 101 10.43 -10.70 -1.14
N GLY A 102 10.20 -11.96 -0.76
CA GLY A 102 10.66 -13.12 -1.53
C GLY A 102 10.01 -13.23 -2.92
N GLU A 103 8.79 -12.75 -3.09
CA GLU A 103 8.14 -12.63 -4.41
C GLU A 103 8.81 -11.56 -5.28
N LEU A 104 9.04 -10.36 -4.71
CA LEU A 104 9.72 -9.27 -5.41
C LEU A 104 11.17 -9.62 -5.78
N GLU A 105 11.90 -10.27 -4.87
CA GLU A 105 13.27 -10.73 -5.09
C GLU A 105 13.39 -11.72 -6.24
N ARG A 106 12.51 -12.73 -6.27
CA ARG A 106 12.47 -13.75 -7.33
C ARG A 106 12.11 -13.15 -8.68
N ALA A 107 11.24 -12.14 -8.68
CA ALA A 107 10.87 -11.41 -9.89
C ALA A 107 11.94 -10.38 -10.33
N GLY A 108 13.02 -10.19 -9.56
CA GLY A 108 14.10 -9.27 -9.91
C GLY A 108 13.70 -7.81 -9.74
N TYR A 109 12.92 -7.49 -8.72
CA TYR A 109 12.64 -6.09 -8.40
C TYR A 109 13.79 -5.44 -7.65
N ASP A 110 13.99 -4.15 -7.91
CA ASP A 110 14.65 -3.22 -7.01
C ASP A 110 13.61 -2.65 -6.04
N VAL A 111 13.81 -2.81 -4.73
CA VAL A 111 12.80 -2.51 -3.72
C VAL A 111 13.22 -1.31 -2.88
N GLN A 112 12.27 -0.39 -2.66
CA GLN A 112 12.40 0.68 -1.68
C GLN A 112 11.36 0.48 -0.59
N VAL A 113 11.82 0.46 0.65
CA VAL A 113 10.95 0.37 1.84
C VAL A 113 10.79 1.78 2.40
N VAL A 114 9.54 2.22 2.50
CA VAL A 114 9.17 3.49 3.13
C VAL A 114 8.29 3.16 4.32
N ASP A 115 8.82 3.47 5.48
CA ASP A 115 8.19 3.25 6.77
C ASP A 115 7.70 4.59 7.34
N VAL A 116 6.50 4.61 7.89
CA VAL A 116 5.81 5.81 8.36
C VAL A 116 5.26 5.58 9.75
N GLU A 117 5.89 6.22 10.71
CA GLU A 117 5.63 6.01 12.13
C GLU A 117 4.93 7.20 12.77
N VAL A 118 3.90 6.89 13.56
CA VAL A 118 3.20 7.82 14.45
C VAL A 118 2.93 7.14 15.78
N PRO A 119 2.91 7.90 16.90
CA PRO A 119 2.47 7.39 18.19
C PRO A 119 1.08 6.76 18.11
N ARG A 120 0.84 5.72 18.93
CA ARG A 120 -0.43 4.99 18.97
C ARG A 120 -1.64 5.93 19.13
N GLU A 121 -1.55 6.88 20.06
CA GLU A 121 -2.60 7.86 20.31
C GLU A 121 -2.95 8.69 19.06
N VAL A 122 -1.94 9.14 18.31
CA VAL A 122 -2.15 9.87 17.05
C VAL A 122 -2.83 8.98 16.00
N SER A 123 -2.45 7.70 15.94
CA SER A 123 -3.06 6.73 15.03
C SER A 123 -4.54 6.49 15.34
N GLU A 124 -4.87 6.28 16.63
CA GLU A 124 -6.23 6.08 17.12
C GLU A 124 -7.11 7.32 16.88
N GLU A 125 -6.60 8.52 17.18
CA GLU A 125 -7.30 9.78 16.92
C GLU A 125 -7.60 9.96 15.42
N ARG A 126 -6.63 9.65 14.54
CA ARG A 126 -6.81 9.73 13.08
C ARG A 126 -7.82 8.71 12.56
N ILE A 127 -7.83 7.50 13.10
CA ILE A 127 -8.82 6.47 12.78
C ILE A 127 -10.22 6.97 13.14
N GLN A 128 -10.41 7.45 14.36
CA GLN A 128 -11.70 7.96 14.82
C GLN A 128 -12.16 9.17 14.00
N LYS A 129 -11.23 10.07 13.67
CA LYS A 129 -11.51 11.24 12.82
C LYS A 129 -11.97 10.81 11.43
N ARG A 130 -11.24 9.92 10.75
CA ARG A 130 -11.64 9.40 9.42
C ARG A 130 -12.97 8.66 9.46
N TRP A 131 -13.22 7.92 10.53
CA TRP A 131 -14.50 7.24 10.72
C TRP A 131 -15.66 8.24 10.83
N ARG A 132 -15.53 9.27 11.68
CA ARG A 132 -16.54 10.35 11.79
C ARG A 132 -16.75 11.09 10.48
N GLU A 133 -15.68 11.56 9.85
CA GLU A 133 -15.75 12.29 8.57
C GLU A 133 -16.40 11.45 7.46
N GLY A 134 -16.08 10.15 7.39
CA GLY A 134 -16.70 9.24 6.45
C GLY A 134 -18.20 9.03 6.69
N ASN A 135 -18.61 8.92 7.96
CA ASN A 135 -20.02 8.80 8.32
C ASN A 135 -20.79 10.11 8.07
N GLU A 136 -20.20 11.27 8.37
CA GLU A 136 -20.78 12.58 8.05
C GLU A 136 -20.98 12.75 6.54
N ALA A 137 -20.02 12.29 5.73
CA ALA A 137 -20.17 12.28 4.28
C ALA A 137 -21.32 11.36 3.83
N ALA A 138 -21.39 10.14 4.34
CA ALA A 138 -22.45 9.21 3.99
C ALA A 138 -23.84 9.65 4.47
N GLN A 139 -23.95 10.48 5.51
CA GLN A 139 -25.21 11.13 5.89
C GLN A 139 -25.70 12.14 4.86
N ARG A 140 -24.80 12.67 4.03
CA ARG A 140 -25.11 13.54 2.87
C ARG A 140 -25.19 12.74 1.56
N ASP A 141 -25.31 11.41 1.66
CA ASP A 141 -25.28 10.47 0.53
C ASP A 141 -23.95 10.52 -0.27
N GLU A 142 -22.87 10.97 0.37
CA GLU A 142 -21.52 11.02 -0.19
C GLU A 142 -20.71 9.81 0.29
N GLY A 143 -20.65 8.76 -0.52
CA GLY A 143 -19.82 7.57 -0.23
C GLY A 143 -20.50 6.53 0.66
N LEU A 144 -19.69 5.66 1.28
CA LEU A 144 -20.15 4.43 1.95
C LEU A 144 -19.93 4.44 3.47
N GLY A 145 -19.58 5.58 4.06
CA GLY A 145 -19.29 5.72 5.48
C GLY A 145 -17.81 5.63 5.83
N GLY A 146 -17.53 5.77 7.12
CA GLY A 146 -16.20 5.62 7.69
C GLY A 146 -15.88 4.17 8.02
N ARG A 147 -14.61 3.78 7.86
CA ARG A 147 -14.15 2.45 8.29
C ARG A 147 -13.93 2.43 9.80
N TRP A 148 -14.65 1.54 10.48
CA TRP A 148 -14.35 1.20 11.87
C TRP A 148 -13.10 0.33 11.97
N VAL A 149 -12.26 0.56 12.98
CA VAL A 149 -11.09 -0.27 13.27
C VAL A 149 -11.15 -0.67 14.75
N PRO A 150 -11.25 -1.97 15.07
CA PRO A 150 -11.24 -2.43 16.46
C PRO A 150 -9.98 -1.99 17.21
N SER A 151 -10.13 -1.59 18.47
CA SER A 151 -9.01 -1.11 19.29
C SER A 151 -7.97 -2.20 19.55
N GLU A 152 -8.40 -3.47 19.59
CA GLU A 152 -7.55 -4.64 19.72
C GLU A 152 -6.59 -4.78 18.54
N PHE A 153 -7.01 -4.36 17.34
CA PHE A 153 -6.11 -4.31 16.19
C PHE A 153 -5.02 -3.26 16.39
N GLY A 154 -5.37 -2.07 16.89
CA GLY A 154 -4.40 -1.04 17.26
C GLY A 154 -3.42 -1.55 18.33
N ALA A 155 -3.92 -2.14 19.40
CA ALA A 155 -3.11 -2.75 20.47
C ALA A 155 -2.27 -3.95 20.02
N TRP A 156 -2.60 -4.55 18.88
CA TRP A 156 -1.78 -5.59 18.26
C TRP A 156 -0.73 -4.96 17.31
N VAL A 157 -1.06 -3.94 16.52
CA VAL A 157 -0.08 -3.28 15.64
C VAL A 157 1.03 -2.63 16.45
N TYR A 158 0.64 -1.95 17.53
CA TYR A 158 1.54 -1.34 18.49
C TYR A 158 1.86 -2.35 19.58
N GLY A 159 3.13 -2.50 19.95
CA GLY A 159 3.52 -3.34 21.08
C GLY A 159 3.19 -2.71 22.43
N GLU A 160 3.96 -3.07 23.45
CA GLU A 160 3.90 -2.41 24.76
C GLU A 160 4.13 -0.89 24.65
N PRO A 161 3.51 -0.07 25.53
CA PRO A 161 3.73 1.37 25.57
C PRO A 161 5.22 1.72 25.65
N GLY A 162 5.69 2.59 24.72
CA GLY A 162 7.10 2.96 24.61
C GLY A 162 7.97 2.00 23.78
N GLY A 163 7.41 0.87 23.32
CA GLY A 163 8.02 0.01 22.30
C GLY A 163 7.77 0.50 20.87
N GLY A 164 8.54 -0.03 19.92
CA GLY A 164 8.32 0.19 18.49
C GLY A 164 7.05 -0.51 17.96
N SER A 165 6.61 -0.13 16.77
CA SER A 165 5.49 -0.78 16.09
C SER A 165 5.94 -2.11 15.46
N ARG A 166 5.04 -3.09 15.30
CA ARG A 166 5.33 -4.30 14.50
C ARG A 166 5.72 -3.96 13.06
N PRO A 167 5.03 -3.02 12.38
CA PRO A 167 5.44 -2.51 11.07
C PRO A 167 6.89 -2.03 11.01
N GLU A 168 7.32 -1.22 11.99
CA GLU A 168 8.69 -0.70 12.07
C GLU A 168 9.71 -1.83 12.15
N ALA A 169 9.45 -2.82 13.03
CA ALA A 169 10.30 -3.99 13.18
C ALA A 169 10.36 -4.82 11.88
N ASN A 170 9.23 -5.04 11.22
CA ASN A 170 9.17 -5.82 9.99
C ASN A 170 9.78 -5.09 8.79
N ALA A 171 9.58 -3.78 8.68
CA ALA A 171 10.18 -2.94 7.65
C ALA A 171 11.71 -2.95 7.76
N ARG A 172 12.23 -2.80 8.98
CA ARG A 172 13.66 -2.93 9.27
C ARG A 172 14.19 -4.33 8.94
N MET A 173 13.50 -5.38 9.41
CA MET A 173 13.86 -6.78 9.15
C MET A 173 14.01 -7.04 7.64
N VAL A 174 12.99 -6.71 6.83
CA VAL A 174 13.09 -6.96 5.38
C VAL A 174 14.13 -6.06 4.71
N ALA A 175 14.34 -4.83 5.19
CA ALA A 175 15.39 -3.96 4.67
C ALA A 175 16.80 -4.50 4.92
N GLU A 176 17.05 -5.08 6.10
CA GLU A 176 18.34 -5.64 6.49
C GLU A 176 18.62 -6.99 5.82
N GLU A 177 17.61 -7.85 5.72
CA GLU A 177 17.77 -9.23 5.24
C GLU A 177 17.67 -9.36 3.71
N SER A 178 16.87 -8.51 3.05
CA SER A 178 16.65 -8.64 1.61
C SER A 178 17.77 -8.03 0.78
N PRO A 179 18.39 -8.79 -0.14
CA PRO A 179 19.35 -8.23 -1.09
C PRO A 179 18.68 -7.28 -2.11
N ALA A 180 17.36 -7.36 -2.31
CA ALA A 180 16.63 -6.51 -3.27
C ALA A 180 16.31 -5.12 -2.74
N VAL A 181 16.41 -4.88 -1.43
CA VAL A 181 16.17 -3.54 -0.87
C VAL A 181 17.35 -2.62 -1.13
N SER A 182 17.18 -1.66 -2.04
CA SER A 182 18.20 -0.64 -2.34
C SER A 182 18.11 0.58 -1.45
N ARG A 183 16.93 0.87 -0.88
CA ARG A 183 16.72 2.01 0.02
C ARG A 183 15.70 1.70 1.10
N TYR A 184 15.99 2.12 2.33
CA TYR A 184 15.08 2.06 3.47
C TYR A 184 14.99 3.45 4.10
N ARG A 185 13.76 3.96 4.22
CA ARG A 185 13.48 5.27 4.80
C ARG A 185 12.44 5.15 5.89
N VAL A 186 12.68 5.80 7.02
CA VAL A 186 11.72 5.92 8.12
C VAL A 186 11.34 7.38 8.27
N TYR A 187 10.05 7.66 8.18
CA TYR A 187 9.47 8.96 8.44
C TYR A 187 8.67 8.90 9.73
N ARG A 188 8.92 9.80 10.67
CA ARG A 188 8.21 9.84 11.95
C ARG A 188 7.48 11.17 12.12
N LYS A 189 6.27 11.12 12.69
CA LYS A 189 5.56 12.31 13.15
C LYS A 189 5.25 12.19 14.64
N THR A 190 5.72 13.15 15.43
CA THR A 190 5.49 13.16 16.89
C THR A 190 4.09 13.69 17.24
N VAL A 191 3.70 13.53 18.51
CA VAL A 191 2.45 14.09 19.02
C VAL A 191 2.46 15.61 18.91
N GLU A 192 3.58 16.26 19.22
CA GLU A 192 3.76 17.70 19.15
C GLU A 192 3.59 18.20 17.72
N GLN A 193 4.27 17.54 16.76
CA GLN A 193 4.14 17.86 15.34
C GLN A 193 2.71 17.66 14.82
N GLU A 194 1.99 16.64 15.31
CA GLU A 194 0.59 16.44 14.96
C GLU A 194 -0.30 17.54 15.52
N ARG A 195 -0.06 17.99 16.76
CA ARG A 195 -0.81 19.09 17.40
C ARG A 195 -0.55 20.44 16.74
N GLU A 196 0.69 20.70 16.35
CA GLU A 196 1.11 21.94 15.69
C GLU A 196 0.53 22.06 14.28
N ASP A 197 0.70 21.03 13.45
CA ASP A 197 0.11 20.98 12.11
C ASP A 197 -0.19 19.54 11.68
N PRO A 198 -1.45 19.07 11.77
CA PRO A 198 -1.85 17.74 11.31
C PRO A 198 -1.56 17.49 9.82
N ARG A 199 -1.46 18.53 8.99
CA ARG A 199 -1.19 18.43 7.54
C ARG A 199 0.29 18.43 7.20
N ALA A 200 1.16 18.84 8.13
CA ALA A 200 2.60 18.79 7.93
C ALA A 200 3.07 17.34 7.67
N PRO A 201 4.02 17.15 6.74
CA PRO A 201 4.59 15.84 6.47
C PRO A 201 5.38 15.33 7.69
N ALA A 202 5.48 14.00 7.81
CA ALA A 202 6.38 13.37 8.76
C ALA A 202 7.85 13.71 8.45
N THR A 203 8.68 13.76 9.47
CA THR A 203 10.12 14.07 9.38
C THR A 203 10.89 12.81 9.01
N LEU A 204 11.83 12.90 8.07
CA LEU A 204 12.73 11.79 7.74
C LEU A 204 13.73 11.59 8.88
N GLU A 205 13.68 10.42 9.52
CA GLU A 205 14.53 10.06 10.66
C GLU A 205 15.68 9.14 10.24
N THR A 206 15.39 8.16 9.37
CA THR A 206 16.37 7.20 8.85
C THR A 206 16.34 7.22 7.33
N ASP A 207 17.52 7.27 6.70
CA ASP A 207 17.70 7.06 5.26
C ASP A 207 18.94 6.20 5.05
N MET A 208 18.72 4.98 4.58
CA MET A 208 19.76 4.00 4.36
C MET A 208 19.70 3.51 2.92
N SER A 209 20.85 3.25 2.31
CA SER A 209 20.95 2.77 0.93
C SER A 209 21.99 1.66 0.76
N ARG A 210 21.77 0.81 -0.24
CA ARG A 210 22.75 -0.16 -0.75
C ARG A 210 23.27 0.32 -2.10
N ALA A 211 24.60 0.34 -2.26
CA ALA A 211 25.22 0.69 -3.54
C ALA A 211 25.00 -0.40 -4.60
N THR A 212 24.98 -1.67 -4.16
CA THR A 212 24.80 -2.85 -5.02
C THR A 212 23.84 -3.82 -4.35
N ARG A 213 23.11 -4.59 -5.16
CA ARG A 213 22.22 -5.66 -4.68
C ARG A 213 22.98 -6.61 -3.74
N GLY A 214 22.45 -6.85 -2.54
CA GLY A 214 23.10 -7.68 -1.50
C GLY A 214 24.34 -7.08 -0.82
N GLY A 215 24.82 -5.90 -1.22
CA GLY A 215 25.89 -5.16 -0.50
C GLY A 215 25.38 -4.56 0.81
N PRO A 216 26.20 -3.98 1.70
CA PRO A 216 25.74 -3.49 3.00
C PRO A 216 24.75 -2.33 2.89
N LEU A 217 23.75 -2.30 3.78
CA LEU A 217 22.83 -1.17 3.95
C LEU A 217 23.48 -0.15 4.88
N VAL A 218 23.77 1.05 4.37
CA VAL A 218 24.53 2.10 5.08
C VAL A 218 23.79 3.43 5.07
N PRO A 219 24.04 4.35 6.02
CA PRO A 219 23.44 5.68 5.99
C PRO A 219 23.69 6.38 4.66
N THR A 220 22.61 6.86 4.05
CA THR A 220 22.65 7.59 2.79
C THR A 220 23.37 8.92 3.03
N ARG A 221 24.48 9.16 2.33
CA ARG A 221 25.24 10.42 2.47
C ARG A 221 24.40 11.58 1.92
N SER A 222 24.28 12.65 2.70
CA SER A 222 23.54 13.87 2.36
C SER A 222 23.98 14.41 1.00
N GLY A 223 23.07 14.45 0.02
CA GLY A 223 23.34 14.90 -1.36
C GLY A 223 22.64 14.08 -2.44
N GLN A 224 22.19 12.86 -2.13
CA GLN A 224 21.42 12.00 -3.04
C GLN A 224 19.96 11.88 -2.57
N ALA A 225 19.23 13.00 -2.54
CA ALA A 225 17.77 12.95 -2.51
C ALA A 225 17.24 12.59 -3.90
N GLU A 226 17.65 11.45 -4.45
CA GLU A 226 17.06 10.97 -5.70
C GLU A 226 15.65 10.44 -5.40
N VAL A 227 14.69 10.93 -6.18
CA VAL A 227 13.32 10.40 -6.27
C VAL A 227 13.40 8.89 -6.57
N PRO A 228 12.47 8.04 -6.07
CA PRO A 228 12.46 6.63 -6.41
C PRO A 228 12.41 6.42 -7.93
N GLN A 229 13.55 6.11 -8.54
CA GLN A 229 13.62 5.66 -9.92
C GLN A 229 13.71 4.15 -9.90
N ALA A 230 12.85 3.49 -10.68
CA ALA A 230 13.02 2.07 -10.97
C ALA A 230 14.41 1.90 -11.62
N ARG A 231 15.38 1.37 -10.86
CA ARG A 231 16.71 1.11 -11.40
C ARG A 231 16.60 -0.11 -12.31
N PRO A 232 16.92 -0.01 -13.61
CA PRO A 232 16.97 -1.19 -14.46
C PRO A 232 18.06 -2.12 -13.92
N LEU A 233 17.69 -3.35 -13.55
CA LEU A 233 18.67 -4.35 -13.15
C LEU A 233 19.61 -4.67 -14.32
N PRO A 234 20.94 -4.68 -14.11
CA PRO A 234 21.85 -5.20 -15.10
C PRO A 234 21.60 -6.71 -15.29
N GLY A 235 21.25 -7.12 -16.52
CA GLY A 235 21.14 -8.53 -16.91
C GLY A 235 19.74 -9.03 -17.27
N ILE A 236 18.68 -8.25 -17.06
CA ILE A 236 17.35 -8.59 -17.57
C ILE A 236 17.17 -7.89 -18.93
N THR A 237 17.58 -8.57 -20.00
CA THR A 237 17.13 -8.19 -21.35
C THR A 237 15.62 -8.33 -21.37
N ARG A 238 14.92 -7.19 -21.36
CA ARG A 238 13.50 -7.11 -21.69
C ARG A 238 13.31 -7.89 -22.99
N ALA A 239 12.61 -9.03 -22.94
CA ALA A 239 12.23 -9.74 -24.16
C ALA A 239 11.55 -8.72 -25.07
N GLY A 240 12.22 -8.39 -26.17
CA GLY A 240 11.89 -7.25 -26.98
C GLY A 240 10.46 -7.39 -27.49
N ARG A 241 9.67 -6.33 -27.31
CA ARG A 241 8.52 -6.05 -28.17
C ARG A 241 9.01 -6.22 -29.62
N THR A 242 8.46 -7.19 -30.34
CA THR A 242 8.64 -7.31 -31.78
C THR A 242 8.29 -5.97 -32.41
N ALA A 243 9.29 -5.30 -32.98
CA ALA A 243 9.08 -4.09 -33.77
C ALA A 243 8.20 -4.43 -34.99
N PRO A 244 7.30 -3.53 -35.43
CA PRO A 244 6.60 -3.71 -36.69
C PRO A 244 7.61 -3.61 -37.84
N GLY A 245 7.41 -4.49 -38.83
CA GLY A 245 8.35 -4.86 -39.86
C GLY A 245 9.00 -3.71 -40.63
N ARG A 246 10.28 -3.89 -40.94
CA ARG A 246 11.00 -3.12 -41.94
C ARG A 246 10.43 -3.50 -43.32
N ALA A 247 9.89 -2.52 -44.04
CA ALA A 247 9.49 -2.69 -45.43
C ALA A 247 10.67 -3.20 -46.27
N GLY A 248 10.47 -4.32 -46.96
CA GLY A 248 11.43 -4.87 -47.91
C GLY A 248 11.64 -3.94 -49.12
N PRO A 249 12.80 -3.99 -49.79
CA PRO A 249 13.10 -3.09 -50.88
C PRO A 249 12.21 -3.39 -52.10
N ALA A 250 11.75 -2.31 -52.75
CA ALA A 250 10.94 -2.34 -53.95
C ALA A 250 11.65 -3.11 -55.08
N ARG A 251 10.93 -4.04 -55.71
CA ARG A 251 11.36 -4.70 -56.95
C ARG A 251 11.42 -3.66 -58.06
N VAL A 252 12.62 -3.43 -58.59
CA VAL A 252 12.82 -2.71 -59.84
C VAL A 252 12.50 -3.68 -60.98
N ASP A 253 11.45 -3.36 -61.71
CA ASP A 253 11.06 -4.02 -62.95
C ASP A 253 12.11 -3.72 -64.04
N ARG A 254 12.65 -4.75 -64.68
CA ARG A 254 13.44 -4.62 -65.91
C ARG A 254 12.89 -5.62 -66.92
N GLY A 255 11.98 -5.13 -67.75
CA GLY A 255 11.65 -5.75 -69.02
C GLY A 255 12.78 -5.57 -70.03
N ARG A 256 13.34 -6.68 -70.50
CA ARG A 256 13.44 -7.13 -71.90
C ARG A 256 14.33 -8.35 -71.98
#